data_AF-A0A1H0WM21-F1
#
_entry.id   AF-A0A1H0WM21-F1
#
_cell.length_a   1.000
_cell.length_b   1.000
_cell.length_c   1.000
_cell.angle_alpha   90.00
_cell.angle_beta   90.00
_cell.angle_gamma   90.00
#
_symmetry.space_group_name_H-M   'P 1'
#
loop_
_entity.id
_entity.type
_entity.pdbx_description
1 polymer ?
#
loop_
_entity_poly.entity_id
_entity_poly.type
_entity_poly.pdbx_seq_one_letter_code
_entity_poly.pdbx_strand_id
1 'polypeptide(L)'
;MDPVVRPAPAPVIPALVARHAGDAAFYWQQHDASLGAPLVGLPQILEYGRLLDAHLDGLRVDGDAGWAAALNELKRWNGAPEVFVTTLLALESQASGDRLAGMWAIASTRPERTLRGLVSALAWHEDPAPALVWLRHWLGHGDGVPVPLQVACWRALALRGRGVGDGEGRRFAGLLPATLAAPDVHLRAAACRFTAVWDAGRLSAMLQDPEVAVRAEAAIGLLDASASASAAGEAPHPAGRMRGVEVLWLACHALAQSLPTLSGWYRHRAEHRLTRWVKELAMAAPLGHPGVARLLELLPPRLGLWFVLHHADACYLPWVEQRTTKEHSPCGWIPGMTRRASPSGWPCPVRS
;
A
#
# COMPACT_ATOMS: atom_id res chain seq x y z
N MET A 1 -5.97 -26.45 -50.27
CA MET A 1 -5.82 -25.46 -49.20
C MET A 1 -4.34 -25.40 -48.88
N ASP A 2 -3.66 -24.35 -49.30
CA ASP A 2 -2.24 -24.19 -48.96
C ASP A 2 -2.10 -23.97 -47.45
N PRO A 3 -1.12 -24.61 -46.79
CA PRO A 3 -0.88 -24.39 -45.37
C PRO A 3 -0.47 -22.94 -45.17
N VAL A 4 -1.21 -22.22 -44.32
CA VAL A 4 -0.85 -20.86 -43.88
C VAL A 4 0.49 -20.94 -43.16
N VAL A 5 1.56 -20.57 -43.87
CA VAL A 5 2.90 -20.43 -43.29
C VAL A 5 2.83 -19.27 -42.30
N ARG A 6 2.89 -19.57 -41.00
CA ARG A 6 3.02 -18.52 -39.99
C ARG A 6 4.36 -17.81 -40.20
N PRO A 7 4.39 -16.47 -40.28
CA PRO A 7 5.65 -15.75 -40.38
C PRO A 7 6.53 -16.09 -39.18
N ALA A 8 7.84 -16.16 -39.42
CA ALA A 8 8.81 -16.36 -38.35
C ALA A 8 8.65 -15.27 -37.28
N PRO A 9 8.81 -15.60 -35.98
CA PRO A 9 8.68 -14.62 -34.92
C PRO A 9 9.66 -13.46 -35.15
N ALA A 10 9.18 -12.24 -34.96
CA ALA A 10 10.01 -11.05 -35.09
C ALA A 10 11.21 -11.12 -34.12
N PRO A 11 12.38 -10.62 -34.51
CA PRO A 11 13.54 -10.62 -33.63
C PRO A 11 13.29 -9.76 -32.40
N VAL A 12 13.63 -10.29 -31.22
CA VAL A 12 13.59 -9.56 -29.94
C VAL A 12 14.60 -8.40 -30.00
N ILE A 13 14.18 -7.21 -29.59
CA ILE A 13 15.05 -6.02 -29.49
C ILE A 13 15.38 -5.79 -28.01
N PRO A 14 16.55 -6.23 -27.49
CA PRO A 14 16.79 -6.29 -26.03
C PRO A 14 16.67 -4.93 -25.31
N ALA A 15 17.08 -3.84 -25.97
CA ALA A 15 16.98 -2.49 -25.41
C ALA A 15 15.52 -2.05 -25.21
N LEU A 16 14.61 -2.49 -26.08
CA LEU A 16 13.18 -2.20 -25.96
C LEU A 16 12.56 -3.00 -24.81
N VAL A 17 12.88 -4.29 -24.70
CA VAL A 17 12.41 -5.14 -23.60
C VAL A 17 12.87 -4.61 -22.24
N ALA A 18 14.14 -4.21 -22.14
CA ALA A 18 14.69 -3.59 -20.93
C ALA A 18 13.95 -2.30 -20.56
N ARG A 19 13.56 -1.50 -21.56
CA ARG A 19 12.74 -0.30 -21.34
C ARG A 19 11.34 -0.65 -20.84
N HIS A 20 10.68 -1.68 -21.37
CA HIS A 20 9.40 -2.14 -20.82
C HIS A 20 9.52 -2.55 -19.34
N ALA A 21 10.60 -3.21 -18.94
CA ALA A 21 10.82 -3.59 -17.54
C ALA A 21 10.96 -2.36 -16.62
N GLY A 22 11.79 -1.39 -17.01
CA GLY A 22 11.98 -0.15 -16.25
C GLY A 22 10.73 0.73 -16.19
N ASP A 23 10.04 0.90 -17.32
CA ASP A 23 8.84 1.74 -17.40
C ASP A 23 7.66 1.10 -16.64
N ALA A 24 7.50 -0.24 -16.66
CA ALA A 24 6.50 -0.93 -15.83
C ALA A 24 6.76 -0.69 -14.33
N ALA A 25 8.01 -0.83 -13.88
CA ALA A 25 8.38 -0.52 -12.50
C ALA A 25 8.06 0.95 -12.14
N PHE A 26 8.44 1.88 -13.02
CA PHE A 26 8.15 3.30 -12.83
C PHE A 26 6.65 3.60 -12.70
N TYR A 27 5.82 3.09 -13.62
CA TYR A 27 4.38 3.36 -13.60
C TYR A 27 3.66 2.68 -12.44
N TRP A 28 4.11 1.50 -12.01
CA TRP A 28 3.63 0.92 -10.76
C TRP A 28 3.92 1.82 -9.57
N GLN A 29 5.13 2.41 -9.49
CA GLN A 29 5.48 3.30 -8.40
C GLN A 29 4.63 4.57 -8.39
N GLN A 30 4.35 5.16 -9.57
CA GLN A 30 3.45 6.30 -9.68
C GLN A 30 2.05 5.90 -9.23
N HIS A 31 1.52 4.78 -9.72
CA HIS A 31 0.21 4.27 -9.34
C HIS A 31 0.11 4.05 -7.81
N ASP A 32 1.07 3.36 -7.18
CA ASP A 32 1.08 3.08 -5.75
C ASP A 32 1.14 4.35 -4.90
N ALA A 33 1.98 5.32 -5.28
CA ALA A 33 2.12 6.59 -4.58
C ALA A 33 0.87 7.49 -4.73
N SER A 34 0.17 7.38 -5.86
CA SER A 34 -1.00 8.21 -6.16
C SER A 34 -2.26 7.82 -5.38
N LEU A 35 -2.43 6.56 -4.97
CA LEU A 35 -3.64 6.10 -4.24
C LEU A 35 -3.93 6.86 -2.94
N GLY A 36 -2.90 7.51 -2.36
CA GLY A 36 -3.03 8.33 -1.16
C GLY A 36 -2.93 9.83 -1.39
N ALA A 37 -2.65 10.29 -2.61
CA ALA A 37 -2.34 11.68 -2.89
C ALA A 37 -3.62 12.51 -3.09
N PRO A 38 -3.78 13.66 -2.40
CA PRO A 38 -5.04 14.41 -2.42
C PRO A 38 -5.22 15.21 -3.71
N LEU A 39 -4.13 15.43 -4.44
CA LEU A 39 -4.12 16.17 -5.71
C LEU A 39 -4.21 15.25 -6.93
N VAL A 40 -4.14 13.92 -6.74
CA VAL A 40 -4.21 12.98 -7.84
C VAL A 40 -5.61 12.39 -7.90
N GLY A 41 -6.33 12.73 -8.97
CA GLY A 41 -7.68 12.24 -9.20
C GLY A 41 -7.70 10.84 -9.85
N LEU A 42 -8.88 10.21 -9.82
CA LEU A 42 -9.12 8.91 -10.44
C LEU A 42 -8.67 8.82 -11.91
N PRO A 43 -8.91 9.81 -12.80
CA PRO A 43 -8.48 9.71 -14.19
C PRO A 43 -6.97 9.54 -14.36
N GLN A 44 -6.18 10.20 -13.51
CA GLN A 44 -4.71 10.10 -13.56
C GLN A 44 -4.22 8.75 -13.03
N ILE A 45 -4.86 8.20 -12.00
CA ILE A 45 -4.58 6.85 -11.49
C ILE A 45 -4.85 5.80 -12.58
N LEU A 46 -6.00 5.90 -13.26
CA LEU A 46 -6.36 5.01 -14.35
C LEU A 46 -5.38 5.10 -15.52
N GLU A 47 -4.90 6.29 -15.84
CA GLU A 47 -3.87 6.48 -16.88
C GLU A 47 -2.55 5.80 -16.51
N TYR A 48 -2.10 5.91 -15.25
CA TYR A 48 -0.93 5.16 -14.78
C TYR A 48 -1.14 3.65 -14.86
N GLY A 49 -2.32 3.15 -14.52
CA GLY A 49 -2.69 1.74 -14.67
C GLY A 49 -2.60 1.28 -16.13
N ARG A 50 -3.18 2.04 -17.05
CA ARG A 50 -3.15 1.73 -18.50
C ARG A 50 -1.73 1.69 -19.06
N LEU A 51 -0.88 2.64 -18.66
CA LEU A 51 0.52 2.68 -19.08
C LEU A 51 1.31 1.50 -18.48
N LEU A 52 1.09 1.19 -17.20
CA LEU A 52 1.65 0.00 -16.56
C LEU A 52 1.29 -1.27 -17.32
N ASP A 53 0.01 -1.48 -17.63
CA ASP A 53 -0.46 -2.67 -18.34
C ASP A 53 0.17 -2.78 -19.73
N ALA A 54 0.28 -1.67 -20.47
CA ALA A 54 0.94 -1.65 -21.78
C ALA A 54 2.41 -2.09 -21.71
N HIS A 55 3.13 -1.71 -20.65
CA HIS A 55 4.52 -2.16 -20.48
C HIS A 55 4.62 -3.61 -20.01
N LEU A 56 3.70 -4.07 -19.16
CA LEU A 56 3.62 -5.48 -18.77
C LEU A 56 3.29 -6.37 -19.97
N ASP A 57 2.40 -5.95 -20.87
CA ASP A 57 2.08 -6.66 -22.11
C ASP A 57 3.31 -6.81 -23.02
N GLY A 58 4.13 -5.76 -23.13
CA GLY A 58 5.42 -5.86 -23.82
C GLY A 58 6.30 -6.99 -23.24
N LEU A 59 6.43 -7.04 -21.91
CA LEU A 59 7.20 -8.10 -21.24
C LEU A 59 6.59 -9.50 -21.43
N ARG A 60 5.26 -9.61 -21.45
CA ARG A 60 4.56 -10.87 -21.69
C ARG A 60 4.81 -11.41 -23.09
N VAL A 61 4.74 -10.53 -24.11
CA VAL A 61 4.99 -10.89 -25.50
C VAL A 61 6.42 -11.39 -25.70
N ASP A 62 7.39 -10.80 -25.00
CA ASP A 62 8.80 -11.20 -25.06
C ASP A 62 9.15 -12.43 -24.19
N GLY A 63 8.19 -13.00 -23.46
CA GLY A 63 8.32 -14.27 -22.74
C GLY A 63 9.54 -14.35 -21.81
N ASP A 64 10.47 -15.26 -22.10
CA ASP A 64 11.69 -15.44 -21.31
C ASP A 64 12.63 -14.22 -21.37
N ALA A 65 12.67 -13.49 -22.48
CA ALA A 65 13.45 -12.27 -22.58
C ALA A 65 12.85 -11.16 -21.70
N GLY A 66 11.52 -11.06 -21.66
CA GLY A 66 10.80 -10.15 -20.76
C GLY A 66 11.07 -10.47 -19.28
N TRP A 67 11.01 -11.75 -18.90
CA TRP A 67 11.38 -12.21 -17.57
C TRP A 67 12.84 -11.87 -17.21
N ALA A 68 13.79 -12.16 -18.11
CA ALA A 68 15.20 -11.89 -17.86
C ALA A 68 15.47 -10.38 -17.68
N ALA A 69 14.82 -9.53 -18.48
CA ALA A 69 14.90 -8.08 -18.35
C ALA A 69 14.37 -7.60 -16.98
N ALA A 70 13.18 -8.05 -16.57
CA ALA A 70 12.59 -7.70 -15.27
C ALA A 70 13.46 -8.18 -14.10
N LEU A 71 14.01 -9.41 -14.19
CA LEU A 71 14.91 -9.95 -13.17
C LEU A 71 16.22 -9.16 -13.07
N ASN A 72 16.74 -8.65 -14.19
CA ASN A 72 17.94 -7.81 -14.19
C ASN A 72 17.67 -6.45 -13.52
N GLU A 73 16.52 -5.82 -13.77
CA GLU A 73 16.12 -4.61 -13.05
C GLU A 73 15.97 -4.88 -11.54
N LEU A 74 15.36 -6.02 -11.16
CA LEU A 74 15.29 -6.42 -9.74
C LEU A 74 16.67 -6.58 -9.10
N LYS A 75 17.61 -7.23 -9.78
CA LYS A 75 19.00 -7.37 -9.27
C LYS A 75 19.68 -6.01 -9.13
N ARG A 76 19.41 -5.07 -10.03
CA ARG A 76 20.02 -3.74 -10.06
C ARG A 76 19.48 -2.82 -8.96
N TRP A 77 18.17 -2.74 -8.81
CA TRP A 77 17.52 -1.74 -7.95
C TRP A 77 17.03 -2.30 -6.62
N ASN A 78 16.65 -3.58 -6.60
CA ASN A 78 16.14 -4.29 -5.42
C ASN A 78 15.06 -3.48 -4.67
N GLY A 79 14.10 -2.95 -5.42
CA GLY A 79 12.99 -2.15 -4.92
C GLY A 79 11.65 -2.87 -5.00
N ALA A 80 10.65 -2.32 -4.31
CA ALA A 80 9.27 -2.76 -4.44
C ALA A 80 8.75 -2.75 -5.90
N PRO A 81 9.03 -1.73 -6.74
CA PRO A 81 8.56 -1.74 -8.11
C PRO A 81 9.04 -2.93 -8.93
N GLU A 82 10.31 -3.29 -8.82
CA GLU A 82 10.87 -4.41 -9.57
C GLU A 82 10.38 -5.75 -9.04
N VAL A 83 10.17 -5.86 -7.72
CA VAL A 83 9.54 -7.03 -7.11
C VAL A 83 8.09 -7.18 -7.56
N PHE A 84 7.35 -6.09 -7.73
CA PHE A 84 6.00 -6.15 -8.28
C PHE A 84 5.99 -6.77 -9.69
N VAL A 85 6.78 -6.20 -10.61
CA VAL A 85 6.82 -6.64 -12.01
C VAL A 85 7.27 -8.10 -12.12
N THR A 86 8.37 -8.46 -11.44
CA THR A 86 8.88 -9.84 -11.46
C THR A 86 7.90 -10.83 -10.82
N THR A 87 7.27 -10.50 -9.70
CA THR A 87 6.28 -11.40 -9.09
C THR A 87 5.11 -11.66 -10.05
N LEU A 88 4.61 -10.62 -10.72
CA LEU A 88 3.51 -10.75 -11.67
C LEU A 88 3.85 -11.71 -12.82
N LEU A 89 5.00 -11.47 -13.48
CA LEU A 89 5.48 -12.33 -14.58
C LEU A 89 5.81 -13.76 -14.13
N ALA A 90 6.16 -13.96 -12.86
CA ALA A 90 6.38 -15.28 -12.30
C ALA A 90 5.06 -16.03 -12.09
N LEU A 91 4.02 -15.36 -11.56
CA LEU A 91 2.69 -15.94 -11.35
C LEU A 91 2.03 -16.38 -12.66
N GLU A 92 2.29 -15.67 -13.76
CA GLU A 92 1.74 -15.95 -15.08
C GLU A 92 2.53 -17.03 -15.86
N SER A 93 3.68 -17.46 -15.36
CA SER A 93 4.58 -18.38 -16.05
C SER A 93 4.27 -19.86 -15.78
N GLN A 94 4.55 -20.73 -16.75
CA GLN A 94 4.57 -22.18 -16.52
C GLN A 94 5.65 -22.63 -15.52
N ALA A 95 6.70 -21.81 -15.34
CA ALA A 95 7.78 -22.05 -14.38
C ALA A 95 7.61 -21.21 -13.10
N SER A 96 6.38 -20.95 -12.65
CA SER A 96 6.10 -20.06 -11.51
C SER A 96 6.93 -20.38 -10.27
N GLY A 97 7.11 -21.66 -9.93
CA GLY A 97 7.85 -22.05 -8.73
C GLY A 97 9.30 -21.59 -8.72
N ASP A 98 10.03 -21.91 -9.79
CA ASP A 98 11.43 -21.54 -9.92
C ASP A 98 11.61 -20.01 -10.01
N ARG A 99 10.71 -19.34 -10.76
CA ARG A 99 10.74 -17.88 -10.92
C ARG A 99 10.44 -17.15 -9.62
N LEU A 100 9.43 -17.59 -8.86
CA LEU A 100 9.12 -17.03 -7.54
C LEU A 100 10.23 -17.29 -6.54
N ALA A 101 10.82 -18.49 -6.54
CA ALA A 101 11.96 -18.80 -5.69
C ALA A 101 13.18 -17.92 -6.01
N GLY A 102 13.50 -17.74 -7.29
CA GLY A 102 14.59 -16.88 -7.74
C GLY A 102 14.38 -15.40 -7.41
N MET A 103 13.15 -14.90 -7.59
CA MET A 103 12.77 -13.53 -7.19
C MET A 103 12.88 -13.37 -5.67
N TRP A 104 12.37 -14.33 -4.89
CA TRP A 104 12.40 -14.28 -3.44
C TRP A 104 13.82 -14.31 -2.87
N ALA A 105 14.74 -15.06 -3.48
CA ALA A 105 16.14 -15.10 -3.10
C ALA A 105 16.80 -13.70 -3.13
N ILE A 106 16.34 -12.81 -4.02
CA ILE A 106 16.79 -11.41 -4.08
C ILE A 106 15.99 -10.54 -3.11
N ALA A 107 14.66 -10.63 -3.16
CA ALA A 107 13.77 -9.76 -2.40
C ALA A 107 13.91 -9.92 -0.88
N SER A 108 14.22 -11.14 -0.42
CA SER A 108 14.42 -11.49 0.99
C SER A 108 15.67 -10.88 1.62
N THR A 109 16.59 -10.31 0.82
CA THR A 109 17.76 -9.60 1.34
C THR A 109 17.40 -8.29 2.04
N ARG A 110 16.29 -7.65 1.62
CA ARG A 110 15.79 -6.36 2.13
C ARG A 110 14.25 -6.34 2.13
N PRO A 111 13.59 -7.23 2.87
CA PRO A 111 12.13 -7.38 2.84
C PRO A 111 11.41 -6.06 3.14
N GLU A 112 11.96 -5.24 4.01
CA GLU A 112 11.42 -3.92 4.35
C GLU A 112 11.29 -2.96 3.17
N ARG A 113 12.09 -3.14 2.10
CA ARG A 113 12.05 -2.32 0.88
C ARG A 113 11.23 -2.97 -0.23
N THR A 114 11.12 -4.29 -0.24
CA THR A 114 10.60 -5.08 -1.36
C THR A 114 9.18 -5.59 -1.13
N LEU A 115 8.78 -5.76 0.13
CA LEU A 115 7.53 -6.44 0.49
C LEU A 115 6.28 -5.76 -0.07
N ARG A 116 6.29 -4.43 -0.24
CA ARG A 116 5.17 -3.69 -0.84
C ARG A 116 4.88 -4.18 -2.26
N GLY A 117 5.93 -4.42 -3.05
CA GLY A 117 5.81 -4.93 -4.42
C GLY A 117 5.18 -6.30 -4.48
N LEU A 118 5.65 -7.21 -3.63
CA LEU A 118 5.13 -8.58 -3.53
C LEU A 118 3.66 -8.59 -3.10
N VAL A 119 3.31 -7.79 -2.08
CA VAL A 119 1.92 -7.62 -1.64
C VAL A 119 1.03 -7.13 -2.79
N SER A 120 1.46 -6.08 -3.50
CA SER A 120 0.69 -5.51 -4.59
C SER A 120 0.52 -6.51 -5.74
N ALA A 121 1.56 -7.26 -6.11
CA ALA A 121 1.48 -8.24 -7.19
C ALA A 121 0.51 -9.40 -6.88
N LEU A 122 0.55 -9.94 -5.66
CA LEU A 122 -0.37 -10.99 -5.22
C LEU A 122 -1.84 -10.51 -5.17
N ALA A 123 -2.05 -9.21 -4.98
CA ALA A 123 -3.36 -8.58 -4.97
C ALA A 123 -3.81 -8.01 -6.33
N TRP A 124 -2.95 -8.00 -7.35
CA TRP A 124 -3.15 -7.21 -8.58
C TRP A 124 -4.23 -7.77 -9.51
N HIS A 125 -4.19 -9.07 -9.81
CA HIS A 125 -5.03 -9.67 -10.85
C HIS A 125 -6.52 -9.70 -10.49
N GLU A 126 -7.38 -9.41 -11.48
CA GLU A 126 -8.82 -9.63 -11.40
C GLU A 126 -9.13 -11.11 -11.08
N ASP A 127 -8.50 -12.04 -11.81
CA ASP A 127 -8.53 -13.46 -11.45
C ASP A 127 -7.57 -13.74 -10.29
N PRO A 128 -8.08 -14.10 -9.09
CA PRO A 128 -7.23 -14.41 -7.96
C PRO A 128 -6.52 -15.77 -8.10
N ALA A 129 -6.97 -16.66 -8.99
CA ALA A 129 -6.59 -18.08 -8.96
C ALA A 129 -5.07 -18.33 -8.99
N PRO A 130 -4.26 -17.67 -9.85
CA PRO A 130 -2.81 -17.88 -9.87
C PRO A 130 -2.15 -17.53 -8.54
N ALA A 131 -2.54 -16.40 -7.94
CA ALA A 131 -2.01 -15.97 -6.65
C ALA A 131 -2.48 -16.89 -5.51
N LEU A 132 -3.73 -17.35 -5.52
CA LEU A 132 -4.29 -18.19 -4.46
C LEU A 132 -3.57 -19.54 -4.32
N VAL A 133 -3.07 -20.12 -5.42
CA VAL A 133 -2.22 -21.33 -5.35
C VAL A 133 -1.01 -21.11 -4.45
N TRP A 134 -0.31 -20.00 -4.66
CA TRP A 134 0.89 -19.65 -3.90
C TRP A 134 0.58 -19.19 -2.48
N LEU A 135 -0.51 -18.43 -2.28
CA LEU A 135 -0.97 -18.05 -0.95
C LEU A 135 -1.30 -19.28 -0.09
N ARG A 136 -1.98 -20.30 -0.65
CA ARG A 136 -2.21 -21.57 0.03
C ARG A 136 -0.92 -22.31 0.33
N HIS A 137 0.00 -22.35 -0.63
CA HIS A 137 1.28 -23.02 -0.44
C HIS A 137 2.09 -22.39 0.70
N TRP A 138 2.27 -21.06 0.70
CA TRP A 138 3.08 -20.34 1.68
C TRP A 138 2.42 -20.20 3.07
N LEU A 139 1.09 -20.21 3.17
CA LEU A 139 0.40 -20.16 4.46
C LEU A 139 0.06 -21.56 5.01
N GLY A 140 0.01 -22.59 4.16
CA GLY A 140 -0.37 -23.95 4.55
C GLY A 140 0.78 -24.78 5.14
N HIS A 141 2.03 -24.47 4.82
CA HIS A 141 3.22 -25.21 5.27
C HIS A 141 3.94 -24.44 6.38
N GLY A 142 3.26 -24.11 7.48
CA GLY A 142 3.72 -23.15 8.51
C GLY A 142 5.17 -23.30 9.00
N ASP A 143 5.76 -24.50 8.86
CA ASP A 143 7.17 -24.76 9.15
C ASP A 143 8.09 -24.42 7.96
N GLY A 144 9.02 -23.48 8.19
CA GLY A 144 10.10 -23.14 7.25
C GLY A 144 9.81 -22.01 6.27
N VAL A 145 8.56 -21.54 6.15
CA VAL A 145 8.24 -20.37 5.33
C VAL A 145 8.68 -19.08 6.05
N PRO A 146 9.53 -18.22 5.44
CA PRO A 146 10.00 -17.00 6.08
C PRO A 146 8.85 -16.06 6.49
N VAL A 147 8.93 -15.53 7.71
CA VAL A 147 7.93 -14.58 8.25
C VAL A 147 7.58 -13.44 7.29
N PRO A 148 8.54 -12.75 6.64
CA PRO A 148 8.18 -11.67 5.72
C PRO A 148 7.30 -12.13 4.54
N LEU A 149 7.50 -13.34 4.03
CA LEU A 149 6.68 -13.90 2.95
C LEU A 149 5.24 -14.14 3.43
N GLN A 150 5.07 -14.72 4.63
CA GLN A 150 3.76 -14.89 5.24
C GLN A 150 3.07 -13.53 5.51
N VAL A 151 3.81 -12.52 5.95
CA VAL A 151 3.30 -11.14 6.10
C VAL A 151 2.79 -10.59 4.77
N ALA A 152 3.50 -10.82 3.66
CA ALA A 152 3.02 -10.43 2.34
C ALA A 152 1.70 -11.13 1.98
N CYS A 153 1.61 -12.43 2.26
CA CYS A 153 0.40 -13.22 1.98
C CYS A 153 -0.82 -12.64 2.71
N TRP A 154 -0.71 -12.41 4.01
CA TRP A 154 -1.82 -11.86 4.81
C TRP A 154 -2.24 -10.47 4.37
N ARG A 155 -1.28 -9.61 3.99
CA ARG A 155 -1.58 -8.27 3.47
C ARG A 155 -2.23 -8.32 2.09
N ALA A 156 -1.81 -9.22 1.21
CA ALA A 156 -2.43 -9.41 -0.10
C ALA A 156 -3.87 -9.93 0.04
N LEU A 157 -4.09 -10.90 0.94
CA LEU A 157 -5.43 -11.39 1.29
C LEU A 157 -6.31 -10.28 1.85
N ALA A 158 -5.77 -9.42 2.73
CA ALA A 158 -6.51 -8.27 3.26
C ALA A 158 -6.92 -7.27 2.17
N LEU A 159 -6.04 -6.97 1.20
CA LEU A 159 -6.37 -6.11 0.07
C LEU A 159 -7.45 -6.71 -0.84
N ARG A 160 -7.44 -8.03 -1.03
CA ARG A 160 -8.47 -8.74 -1.79
C ARG A 160 -9.81 -8.82 -1.03
N GLY A 161 -9.79 -8.87 0.30
CA GLY A 161 -11.00 -8.88 1.12
C GLY A 161 -11.95 -10.03 0.77
N ARG A 162 -13.18 -9.70 0.35
CA ARG A 162 -14.17 -10.68 -0.14
C ARG A 162 -13.92 -11.16 -1.58
N GLY A 163 -13.08 -10.46 -2.33
CA GLY A 163 -12.68 -10.84 -3.70
C GLY A 163 -11.86 -12.12 -3.80
N VAL A 164 -11.45 -12.74 -2.68
CA VAL A 164 -10.87 -14.09 -2.67
C VAL A 164 -11.91 -15.20 -2.87
N GLY A 165 -13.20 -14.89 -2.72
CA GLY A 165 -14.30 -15.86 -2.77
C GLY A 165 -14.53 -16.57 -1.44
N ASP A 166 -15.79 -16.94 -1.17
CA ASP A 166 -16.24 -17.50 0.12
C ASP A 166 -15.56 -18.80 0.55
N GLY A 167 -15.30 -19.71 -0.39
CA GLY A 167 -14.64 -20.98 -0.09
C GLY A 167 -13.21 -20.78 0.40
N GLU A 168 -12.41 -20.04 -0.36
CA GLU A 168 -11.01 -19.76 -0.03
C GLU A 168 -10.90 -18.81 1.16
N GLY A 169 -11.78 -17.82 1.26
CA GLY A 169 -11.85 -16.92 2.41
C GLY A 169 -12.07 -17.66 3.73
N ARG A 170 -13.04 -18.59 3.79
CA ARG A 170 -13.24 -19.46 4.97
C ARG A 170 -12.03 -20.34 5.26
N ARG A 171 -11.35 -20.83 4.22
CA ARG A 171 -10.14 -21.65 4.37
C ARG A 171 -9.01 -20.87 5.05
N PHE A 172 -8.70 -19.67 4.56
CA PHE A 172 -7.70 -18.81 5.19
C PHE A 172 -8.14 -18.32 6.57
N ALA A 173 -9.44 -18.05 6.76
CA ALA A 173 -9.97 -17.71 8.09
C ALA A 173 -9.71 -18.82 9.12
N GLY A 174 -9.70 -20.09 8.71
CA GLY A 174 -9.31 -21.22 9.55
C GLY A 174 -7.86 -21.16 10.06
N LEU A 175 -6.97 -20.41 9.41
CA LEU A 175 -5.56 -20.22 9.82
C LEU A 175 -5.37 -19.02 10.76
N LEU A 176 -6.39 -18.17 10.93
CA LEU A 176 -6.30 -16.97 11.76
C LEU A 176 -6.01 -17.25 13.25
N PRO A 177 -6.60 -18.27 13.90
CA PRO A 177 -6.33 -18.52 15.33
C PRO A 177 -4.83 -18.74 15.61
N ALA A 178 -4.17 -19.55 14.78
CA ALA A 178 -2.74 -19.82 14.91
C ALA A 178 -1.91 -18.57 14.58
N THR A 179 -2.25 -17.86 13.50
CA THR A 179 -1.52 -16.66 13.08
C THR A 179 -1.63 -15.52 14.11
N LEU A 180 -2.82 -15.28 14.67
CA LEU A 180 -3.05 -14.24 15.68
C LEU A 180 -2.46 -14.61 17.05
N ALA A 181 -2.13 -15.88 17.28
CA ALA A 181 -1.38 -16.31 18.47
C ALA A 181 0.14 -16.43 18.21
N ALA A 182 0.61 -16.14 16.99
CA ALA A 182 2.02 -16.30 16.65
C ALA A 182 2.91 -15.36 17.48
N PRO A 183 4.14 -15.79 17.85
CA PRO A 183 5.06 -14.96 18.61
C PRO A 183 5.48 -13.70 17.83
N ASP A 184 5.54 -13.78 16.50
CA ASP A 184 5.95 -12.67 15.65
C ASP A 184 4.86 -11.58 15.55
N VAL A 185 5.24 -10.36 15.93
CA VAL A 185 4.38 -9.18 15.93
C VAL A 185 3.90 -8.78 14.54
N HIS A 186 4.72 -9.00 13.50
CA HIS A 186 4.38 -8.60 12.13
C HIS A 186 3.34 -9.53 11.52
N LEU A 187 3.37 -10.83 11.84
CA LEU A 187 2.32 -11.77 11.45
C LEU A 187 0.97 -11.42 12.07
N ARG A 188 0.93 -11.24 13.39
CA ARG A 188 -0.31 -10.86 14.10
C ARG A 188 -0.90 -9.59 13.50
N ALA A 189 -0.09 -8.54 13.34
CA ALA A 189 -0.50 -7.27 12.77
C ALA A 189 -1.00 -7.40 11.32
N ALA A 190 -0.32 -8.18 10.48
CA ALA A 190 -0.71 -8.37 9.07
C ALA A 190 -2.04 -9.10 8.92
N ALA A 191 -2.33 -10.06 9.80
CA ALA A 191 -3.56 -10.84 9.78
C ALA A 191 -4.80 -10.06 10.23
N CYS A 192 -4.65 -9.00 11.03
CA CYS A 192 -5.78 -8.23 11.57
C CYS A 192 -6.74 -7.70 10.50
N ARG A 193 -6.22 -7.12 9.40
CA ARG A 193 -7.11 -6.55 8.36
C ARG A 193 -7.89 -7.62 7.60
N PHE A 194 -7.31 -8.79 7.35
CA PHE A 194 -8.05 -9.91 6.77
C PHE A 194 -9.08 -10.48 7.76
N THR A 195 -8.71 -10.54 9.04
CA THR A 195 -9.60 -10.94 10.14
C THR A 195 -10.85 -10.04 10.20
N ALA A 196 -10.71 -8.74 9.97
CA ALA A 196 -11.85 -7.81 9.94
C ALA A 196 -12.94 -8.21 8.94
N VAL A 197 -12.55 -8.77 7.80
CA VAL A 197 -13.47 -9.13 6.72
C VAL A 197 -14.16 -10.48 6.99
N TRP A 198 -13.43 -11.42 7.60
CA TRP A 198 -13.86 -12.82 7.69
C TRP A 198 -14.21 -13.30 9.10
N ASP A 199 -13.69 -12.66 10.14
CA ASP A 199 -13.90 -13.02 11.55
C ASP A 199 -13.63 -11.83 12.49
N ALA A 200 -14.39 -10.73 12.31
CA ALA A 200 -14.20 -9.50 13.08
C ALA A 200 -14.28 -9.70 14.60
N GLY A 201 -14.97 -10.74 15.07
CA GLY A 201 -15.09 -11.11 16.49
C GLY A 201 -13.74 -11.25 17.18
N ARG A 202 -12.75 -11.83 16.48
CA ARG A 202 -11.40 -12.05 17.02
C ARG A 202 -10.60 -10.77 17.23
N LEU A 203 -10.94 -9.68 16.54
CA LEU A 203 -10.19 -8.43 16.68
C LEU A 203 -10.33 -7.80 18.07
N SER A 204 -11.41 -8.10 18.78
CA SER A 204 -11.65 -7.62 20.14
C SER A 204 -10.49 -7.95 21.10
N ALA A 205 -9.93 -9.16 20.99
CA ALA A 205 -8.77 -9.57 21.77
C ALA A 205 -7.48 -8.86 21.30
N MET A 206 -7.33 -8.63 19.99
CA MET A 206 -6.16 -7.98 19.40
C MET A 206 -6.07 -6.48 19.73
N LEU A 207 -7.18 -5.85 20.13
CA LEU A 207 -7.16 -4.51 20.70
C LEU A 207 -6.42 -4.43 22.04
N GLN A 208 -6.16 -5.55 22.70
CA GLN A 208 -5.40 -5.66 23.94
C GLN A 208 -4.04 -6.33 23.74
N ASP A 209 -3.61 -6.57 22.50
CA ASP A 209 -2.28 -7.15 22.22
C ASP A 209 -1.18 -6.28 22.88
N PRO A 210 -0.12 -6.86 23.47
CA PRO A 210 0.96 -6.07 24.08
C PRO A 210 1.62 -5.10 23.10
N GLU A 211 1.62 -5.41 21.81
CA GLU A 211 2.28 -4.61 20.78
C GLU A 211 1.35 -3.56 20.18
N VAL A 212 1.79 -2.28 20.24
CA VAL A 212 1.04 -1.12 19.70
C VAL A 212 0.68 -1.33 18.23
N ALA A 213 1.58 -1.93 17.46
CA ALA A 213 1.37 -2.16 16.03
C ALA A 213 0.20 -3.12 15.76
N VAL A 214 0.04 -4.18 16.56
CA VAL A 214 -1.06 -5.14 16.40
C VAL A 214 -2.38 -4.48 16.80
N ARG A 215 -2.40 -3.77 17.94
CA ARG A 215 -3.58 -3.01 18.39
C ARG A 215 -4.06 -2.02 17.34
N ALA A 216 -3.15 -1.30 16.70
CA ALA A 216 -3.48 -0.33 15.65
C ALA A 216 -4.08 -1.00 14.41
N GLU A 217 -3.53 -2.12 13.93
CA GLU A 217 -4.11 -2.84 12.78
C GLU A 217 -5.46 -3.46 13.10
N ALA A 218 -5.63 -3.99 14.32
CA ALA A 218 -6.92 -4.51 14.79
C ALA A 218 -7.97 -3.39 14.86
N ALA A 219 -7.57 -2.22 15.37
CA ALA A 219 -8.42 -1.05 15.41
C ALA A 219 -8.84 -0.60 14.00
N ILE A 220 -7.89 -0.48 13.07
CA ILE A 220 -8.21 -0.10 11.68
C ILE A 220 -9.12 -1.15 11.03
N GLY A 221 -8.84 -2.45 11.22
CA GLY A 221 -9.71 -3.51 10.73
C GLY A 221 -11.15 -3.38 11.25
N LEU A 222 -11.34 -3.10 12.55
CA LEU A 222 -12.69 -2.90 13.11
C LEU A 222 -13.38 -1.64 12.55
N LEU A 223 -12.63 -0.58 12.27
CA LEU A 223 -13.17 0.63 11.63
C LEU A 223 -13.65 0.32 10.21
N ASP A 224 -12.84 -0.38 9.42
CA ASP A 224 -13.18 -0.79 8.05
C ASP A 224 -14.41 -1.73 8.03
N ALA A 225 -14.46 -2.70 8.95
CA ALA A 225 -15.60 -3.61 9.09
C ALA A 225 -16.88 -2.85 9.50
N SER A 226 -16.77 -1.88 10.41
CA SER A 226 -17.90 -1.05 10.84
C SER A 226 -18.42 -0.16 9.70
N ALA A 227 -17.51 0.43 8.90
CA ALA A 227 -17.88 1.23 7.74
C ALA A 227 -18.57 0.37 6.67
N SER A 228 -18.06 -0.85 6.43
CA SER A 228 -18.65 -1.81 5.48
C SER A 228 -20.03 -2.28 5.92
N ALA A 229 -20.21 -2.64 7.19
CA ALA A 229 -21.51 -3.02 7.75
C ALA A 229 -22.53 -1.87 7.65
N SER A 230 -22.11 -0.64 7.95
CA SER A 230 -22.96 0.54 7.81
C SER A 230 -23.39 0.79 6.35
N ALA A 231 -22.49 0.57 5.38
CA ALA A 231 -22.81 0.71 3.96
C ALA A 231 -23.79 -0.40 3.48
N ALA A 232 -23.73 -1.59 4.08
CA ALA A 232 -24.61 -2.71 3.80
C ALA A 232 -25.95 -2.67 4.57
N GLY A 233 -26.13 -1.73 5.51
CA GLY A 233 -27.30 -1.66 6.39
C GLY A 233 -27.32 -2.74 7.48
N GLU A 234 -26.19 -3.36 7.77
CA GLU A 234 -26.02 -4.39 8.80
C GLU A 234 -25.75 -3.76 10.18
N ALA A 235 -26.09 -4.51 11.24
CA ALA A 235 -25.77 -4.08 12.58
C ALA A 235 -24.24 -3.99 12.78
N PRO A 236 -23.71 -2.91 13.36
CA PRO A 236 -22.28 -2.77 13.58
C PRO A 236 -21.77 -3.82 14.56
N HIS A 237 -20.50 -4.22 14.38
CA HIS A 237 -19.86 -5.21 15.25
C HIS A 237 -19.85 -4.76 16.73
N PRO A 238 -20.11 -5.66 17.71
CA PRO A 238 -20.25 -5.31 19.12
C PRO A 238 -18.99 -4.72 19.77
N ALA A 239 -17.79 -5.06 19.28
CA ALA A 239 -16.54 -4.42 19.71
C ALA A 239 -16.48 -2.92 19.36
N GLY A 240 -17.36 -2.45 18.46
CA GLY A 240 -17.70 -1.04 18.27
C GLY A 240 -16.67 -0.19 17.52
N ARG A 241 -17.16 0.64 16.59
CA ARG A 241 -16.39 1.71 15.93
C ARG A 241 -15.67 2.60 16.96
N MET A 242 -16.35 2.94 18.06
CA MET A 242 -15.79 3.85 19.09
C MET A 242 -14.53 3.28 19.75
N ARG A 243 -14.51 1.98 20.06
CA ARG A 243 -13.32 1.34 20.65
C ARG A 243 -12.16 1.29 19.66
N GLY A 244 -12.46 1.05 18.37
CA GLY A 244 -11.47 1.15 17.30
C GLY A 244 -10.85 2.54 17.24
N VAL A 245 -11.67 3.61 17.26
CA VAL A 245 -11.17 4.99 17.31
C VAL A 245 -10.29 5.22 18.53
N GLU A 246 -10.73 4.84 19.73
CA GLU A 246 -9.99 5.03 20.98
C GLU A 246 -8.62 4.34 20.94
N VAL A 247 -8.57 3.08 20.53
CA VAL A 247 -7.31 2.31 20.47
C VAL A 247 -6.37 2.88 19.42
N LEU A 248 -6.89 3.24 18.24
CA LEU A 248 -6.08 3.86 17.19
C LEU A 248 -5.56 5.24 17.61
N TRP A 249 -6.38 6.01 18.34
CA TRP A 249 -5.98 7.28 18.93
C TRP A 249 -4.78 7.12 19.85
N LEU A 250 -4.85 6.19 20.80
CA LEU A 250 -3.76 5.88 21.73
C LEU A 250 -2.50 5.40 20.99
N ALA A 251 -2.66 4.59 19.93
CA ALA A 251 -1.54 4.12 19.11
C ALA A 251 -0.85 5.27 18.36
N CYS A 252 -1.62 6.16 17.73
CA CYS A 252 -1.10 7.37 17.09
C CYS A 252 -0.35 8.27 18.08
N HIS A 253 -0.94 8.49 19.25
CA HIS A 253 -0.32 9.29 20.31
C HIS A 253 1.01 8.70 20.79
N ALA A 254 1.02 7.40 21.12
CA ALA A 254 2.24 6.71 21.58
C ALA A 254 3.36 6.76 20.52
N LEU A 255 3.02 6.51 19.25
CA LEU A 255 4.01 6.55 18.18
C LEU A 255 4.52 7.97 17.93
N ALA A 256 3.65 8.98 17.91
CA ALA A 256 4.02 10.39 17.76
C ALA A 256 4.97 10.85 18.87
N GLN A 257 4.70 10.48 20.13
CA GLN A 257 5.58 10.78 21.27
C GLN A 257 6.96 10.11 21.17
N SER A 258 7.04 8.94 20.55
CA SER A 258 8.32 8.25 20.35
C SER A 258 9.15 8.80 19.19
N LEU A 259 8.55 9.49 18.21
CA LEU A 259 9.26 9.95 17.00
C LEU A 259 10.53 10.77 17.29
N PRO A 260 10.56 11.70 18.26
CA PRO A 260 11.75 12.48 18.58
C PRO A 260 12.94 11.62 19.07
N THR A 261 12.68 10.44 19.62
CA THR A 261 13.75 9.55 20.14
C THR A 261 14.32 8.62 19.07
N LEU A 262 13.68 8.54 17.90
CA LEU A 262 14.12 7.71 16.78
C LEU A 262 14.98 8.52 15.80
N SER A 263 15.94 7.84 15.15
CA SER A 263 16.80 8.42 14.12
C SER A 263 16.87 7.56 12.86
N GLY A 264 17.31 8.17 11.75
CA GLY A 264 17.57 7.50 10.48
C GLY A 264 16.42 6.65 9.96
N TRP A 265 16.73 5.40 9.62
CA TRP A 265 15.77 4.46 9.02
C TRP A 265 14.58 4.11 9.94
N TYR A 266 14.82 3.95 11.25
CA TYR A 266 13.76 3.63 12.21
C TYR A 266 12.74 4.75 12.33
N ARG A 267 13.21 6.01 12.36
CA ARG A 267 12.34 7.18 12.37
C ARG A 267 11.50 7.24 11.09
N HIS A 268 12.13 7.09 9.94
CA HIS A 268 11.44 7.10 8.65
C HIS A 268 10.32 6.03 8.60
N ARG A 269 10.60 4.80 9.06
CA ARG A 269 9.59 3.72 9.13
C ARG A 269 8.44 4.05 10.10
N ALA A 270 8.76 4.63 11.26
CA ALA A 270 7.76 5.07 12.23
C ALA A 270 6.88 6.20 11.67
N GLU A 271 7.47 7.18 10.97
CA GLU A 271 6.73 8.26 10.31
C GLU A 271 5.80 7.71 9.22
N HIS A 272 6.25 6.80 8.36
CA HIS A 272 5.37 6.16 7.36
C HIS A 272 4.19 5.43 7.99
N ARG A 273 4.44 4.70 9.07
CA ARG A 273 3.39 4.01 9.82
C ARG A 273 2.40 5.00 10.43
N LEU A 274 2.90 6.06 11.04
CA LEU A 274 2.08 7.11 11.65
C LEU A 274 1.24 7.84 10.61
N THR A 275 1.80 8.19 9.45
CA THR A 275 1.06 8.81 8.33
C THR A 275 -0.19 8.02 7.98
N ARG A 276 -0.05 6.69 7.83
CA ARG A 276 -1.20 5.83 7.54
C ARG A 276 -2.18 5.80 8.70
N TRP A 277 -1.73 5.59 9.93
CA TRP A 277 -2.63 5.51 11.08
C TRP A 277 -3.39 6.81 11.33
N VAL A 278 -2.74 7.96 11.16
CA VAL A 278 -3.32 9.29 11.28
C VAL A 278 -4.39 9.50 10.22
N LYS A 279 -4.18 9.04 8.98
CA LYS A 279 -5.20 9.09 7.92
C LYS A 279 -6.44 8.27 8.30
N GLU A 280 -6.27 7.02 8.74
CA GLU A 280 -7.39 6.15 9.15
C GLU A 280 -8.14 6.76 10.35
N LEU A 281 -7.40 7.32 11.32
CA LEU A 281 -7.98 7.99 12.48
C LEU A 281 -8.77 9.24 12.08
N ALA A 282 -8.23 10.06 11.17
CA ALA A 282 -8.86 11.28 10.69
C ALA A 282 -10.23 11.00 10.06
N MET A 283 -10.34 9.95 9.25
CA MET A 283 -11.60 9.56 8.60
C MET A 283 -12.61 8.96 9.59
N ALA A 284 -12.13 8.37 10.69
CA ALA A 284 -12.97 7.66 11.65
C ALA A 284 -13.46 8.53 12.81
N ALA A 285 -12.66 9.52 13.24
CA ALA A 285 -12.91 10.37 14.39
C ALA A 285 -14.16 11.25 14.18
N PRO A 286 -14.97 11.49 15.24
CA PRO A 286 -16.10 12.40 15.16
C PRO A 286 -15.67 13.86 14.93
N LEU A 287 -16.47 14.61 14.17
CA LEU A 287 -16.30 16.07 14.07
C LEU A 287 -16.42 16.72 15.46
N GLY A 288 -15.60 17.74 15.73
CA GLY A 288 -15.54 18.40 17.03
C GLY A 288 -14.93 17.56 18.15
N HIS A 289 -14.28 16.43 17.86
CA HIS A 289 -13.68 15.58 18.90
C HIS A 289 -12.62 16.35 19.70
N PRO A 290 -12.76 16.47 21.04
CA PRO A 290 -11.93 17.37 21.86
C PRO A 290 -10.45 16.97 21.90
N GLY A 291 -10.15 15.70 21.61
CA GLY A 291 -8.76 15.22 21.55
C GLY A 291 -7.96 15.77 20.37
N VAL A 292 -8.59 16.21 19.27
CA VAL A 292 -7.89 16.55 18.02
C VAL A 292 -6.86 17.65 18.21
N ALA A 293 -7.20 18.72 18.94
CA ALA A 293 -6.26 19.81 19.22
C ALA A 293 -4.97 19.30 19.86
N ARG A 294 -5.08 18.43 20.88
CA ARG A 294 -3.94 17.81 21.55
C ARG A 294 -3.14 16.88 20.65
N LEU A 295 -3.80 16.16 19.74
CA LEU A 295 -3.10 15.33 18.75
C LEU A 295 -2.31 16.20 17.77
N LEU A 296 -2.88 17.31 17.28
CA LEU A 296 -2.21 18.23 16.36
C LEU A 296 -0.99 18.93 16.98
N GLU A 297 -0.97 19.12 18.29
CA GLU A 297 0.21 19.63 19.01
C GLU A 297 1.37 18.62 19.04
N LEU A 298 1.07 17.32 19.04
CA LEU A 298 2.06 16.24 19.10
C LEU A 298 2.56 15.82 17.71
N LEU A 299 1.73 15.96 16.68
CA LEU A 299 2.10 15.53 15.33
C LEU A 299 3.15 16.47 14.73
N PRO A 300 4.11 15.93 13.96
CA PRO A 300 4.90 16.74 13.04
C PRO A 300 3.99 17.62 12.16
N PRO A 301 4.32 18.90 11.88
CA PRO A 301 3.42 19.83 11.20
C PRO A 301 2.81 19.27 9.91
N ARG A 302 3.62 18.59 9.10
CA ARG A 302 3.17 17.93 7.86
C ARG A 302 2.09 16.87 8.10
N LEU A 303 2.23 16.07 9.16
CA LEU A 303 1.24 15.04 9.52
C LEU A 303 -0.01 15.66 10.14
N GLY A 304 0.12 16.76 10.89
CA GLY A 304 -1.03 17.52 11.39
C GLY A 304 -1.86 18.11 10.25
N LEU A 305 -1.23 18.74 9.26
CA LEU A 305 -1.91 19.22 8.04
C LEU A 305 -2.60 18.07 7.28
N TRP A 306 -1.92 16.93 7.17
CA TRP A 306 -2.48 15.73 6.56
C TRP A 306 -3.69 15.18 7.32
N PHE A 307 -3.65 15.18 8.66
CA PHE A 307 -4.79 14.81 9.49
C PHE A 307 -5.98 15.73 9.22
N VAL A 308 -5.80 17.05 9.29
CA VAL A 308 -6.88 18.03 9.10
C VAL A 308 -7.51 17.88 7.71
N LEU A 309 -6.70 17.65 6.68
CA LEU A 309 -7.17 17.42 5.32
C LEU A 309 -8.13 16.22 5.22
N HIS A 310 -7.80 15.11 5.88
CA HIS A 310 -8.65 13.91 5.87
C HIS A 310 -9.82 13.96 6.85
N HIS A 311 -9.69 14.69 7.95
CA HIS A 311 -10.74 14.84 8.96
C HIS A 311 -11.85 15.79 8.49
N ALA A 312 -11.50 16.75 7.62
CA ALA A 312 -12.43 17.67 6.97
C ALA A 312 -13.30 18.51 7.94
N ASP A 313 -12.82 18.75 9.16
CA ASP A 313 -13.51 19.59 10.14
C ASP A 313 -13.03 21.04 10.01
N ALA A 314 -13.95 21.91 9.59
CA ALA A 314 -13.68 23.30 9.32
C ALA A 314 -13.21 24.10 10.55
N CYS A 315 -13.47 23.61 11.78
CA CYS A 315 -13.01 24.30 12.98
C CYS A 315 -11.47 24.37 13.11
N TYR A 316 -10.74 23.53 12.36
CA TYR A 316 -9.27 23.54 12.33
C TYR A 316 -8.67 24.40 11.20
N LEU A 317 -9.48 25.09 10.38
CA LEU A 317 -8.95 26.01 9.36
C LEU A 317 -8.04 27.11 9.92
N PRO A 318 -8.34 27.77 11.05
CA PRO A 318 -7.42 28.75 11.65
C PRO A 318 -6.07 28.13 12.04
N TRP A 319 -6.05 26.87 12.47
CA TRP A 319 -4.81 26.15 12.76
C TRP A 319 -4.00 25.91 11.49
N VAL A 320 -4.65 25.58 10.37
CA VAL A 320 -4.00 25.41 9.06
C VAL A 320 -3.38 26.74 8.59
N GLU A 321 -4.14 27.85 8.64
CA GLU A 321 -3.66 29.18 8.27
C GLU A 321 -2.44 29.60 9.09
N GLN A 322 -2.44 29.34 10.40
CA GLN A 322 -1.31 29.66 11.27
C GLN A 322 -0.04 28.88 10.88
N ARG A 323 -0.19 27.62 10.44
CA ARG A 323 0.94 26.76 10.07
C ARG A 323 1.50 27.11 8.69
N THR A 324 0.64 27.40 7.72
CA THR A 324 1.06 27.76 6.36
C THR A 324 1.72 29.14 6.27
N THR A 325 1.44 30.04 7.22
CA THR A 325 2.04 31.38 7.28
C THR A 325 3.38 31.44 8.02
N LYS A 326 3.62 30.56 9.01
CA LYS A 326 4.86 30.55 9.81
C LYS A 326 6.00 29.74 9.19
N GLU A 327 5.69 28.64 8.49
CA GLU A 327 6.69 27.87 7.77
C GLU A 327 6.95 28.55 6.41
N HIS A 328 8.17 29.05 6.18
CA HIS A 328 8.53 29.71 4.93
C HIS A 328 8.24 28.78 3.75
N SER A 329 7.19 29.12 3.01
CA SER A 329 6.74 28.52 1.75
C SER A 329 6.51 27.00 1.76
N PRO A 330 5.25 26.53 1.61
CA PRO A 330 4.97 25.15 1.20
C PRO A 330 5.27 25.00 -0.30
N CYS A 331 6.49 25.33 -0.76
CA CYS A 331 6.94 25.24 -2.16
C CYS A 331 6.92 23.82 -2.75
N GLY A 332 6.42 22.82 -2.01
CA GLY A 332 6.16 21.48 -2.53
C GLY A 332 4.67 21.14 -2.77
N TRP A 333 3.71 22.02 -2.44
CA TRP A 333 2.29 21.65 -2.37
C TRP A 333 1.38 22.28 -3.44
N ILE A 334 1.84 23.23 -4.26
CA ILE A 334 1.00 23.83 -5.32
C ILE A 334 1.81 23.97 -6.62
N PRO A 335 1.59 23.12 -7.64
CA PRO A 335 1.92 23.48 -9.01
C PRO A 335 0.98 24.60 -9.46
N GLY A 336 1.47 25.85 -9.38
CA GLY A 336 1.00 26.98 -10.16
C GLY A 336 -0.50 27.30 -10.10
N MET A 337 -0.98 27.91 -9.01
CA MET A 337 -2.26 28.64 -9.04
C MET A 337 -2.23 29.95 -8.24
N THR A 338 -1.17 30.74 -8.43
CA THR A 338 -1.24 32.20 -8.19
C THR A 338 -0.35 32.94 -9.18
N ARG A 339 -0.75 33.00 -10.46
CA ARG A 339 -0.46 34.20 -11.25
C ARG A 339 -1.41 35.29 -10.76
N ARG A 340 -0.99 36.04 -9.73
CA ARG A 340 -1.51 37.40 -9.59
C ARG A 340 -0.96 38.17 -10.78
N ALA A 341 -1.85 38.55 -11.69
CA ALA A 341 -1.55 39.59 -12.66
C ALA A 341 -1.17 40.85 -11.87
N SER A 342 0.09 41.25 -11.93
CA SER A 342 0.51 42.62 -11.63
C SER A 342 0.65 43.36 -12.96
N PRO A 343 -0.02 44.51 -13.14
CA PRO A 343 0.14 45.35 -14.31
C PRO A 343 1.34 46.26 -14.09
N SER A 344 2.54 45.76 -14.42
CA SER A 344 3.71 46.62 -14.53
C SER A 344 4.65 46.05 -15.56
N GLY A 345 4.66 46.71 -16.73
CA GLY A 345 5.38 46.30 -17.91
C GLY A 345 6.89 46.25 -17.71
N TRP A 346 7.52 45.41 -18.53
CA TRP A 346 8.92 45.53 -18.89
C TRP A 346 9.07 45.36 -20.41
N PRO A 347 10.04 46.06 -21.03
CA PRO A 347 10.04 46.37 -22.45
C PRO A 347 10.69 45.26 -23.29
N CYS A 348 10.24 45.14 -24.55
CA CYS A 348 10.92 44.35 -25.57
C CYS A 348 12.35 44.84 -25.81
N PRO A 349 13.36 43.97 -25.87
CA PRO A 349 14.59 44.24 -26.60
C PRO A 349 14.40 43.82 -28.06
N VAL A 350 14.56 44.81 -28.93
CA VAL A 350 14.67 44.68 -30.38
C VAL A 350 15.92 43.90 -30.74
N ARG A 351 15.82 43.11 -31.81
CA ARG A 351 16.92 42.38 -32.45
C ARG A 351 18.00 43.34 -32.94
N SER A 352 19.24 42.87 -32.84
CA SER A 352 20.34 43.16 -33.76
C SER A 352 21.07 41.86 -34.03
#